data_AF-A0A535N395-F1
#
_entry.id   AF-A0A535N395-F1
#
_cell.length_a   1.000
_cell.length_b   1.000
_cell.length_c   1.000
_cell.angle_alpha   90.00
_cell.angle_beta   90.00
_cell.angle_gamma   90.00
#
_symmetry.space_group_name_H-M   'P 1'
#
loop_
_entity.id
_entity.type
_entity.pdbx_description
1 polymer ?
#
loop_
_entity_poly.entity_id
_entity_poly.type
_entity_poly.pdbx_seq_one_letter_code
_entity_poly.pdbx_strand_id
1 'polypeptide(L)'
;MAITTLLGWLLVAAGLSRLAYLLASIPVTLGALLLLTPSPLLTANASVAALLKWVQALPDQTNLLLLIALLLMFALTGSWASWWIFRRRNGLVALLPTGTILAVEIINDVIPGPVFFTVVWLAAAASVLLRLNFVALKEGWRTRHVPHAADTGWTFGEVGIEATVAILAIAFLILPPLSSADISGVLIPGVVHADFVHPFGLGGSSQSAASGSVGYSETVRPGAQLTAKSKTVMRVDGDSPSFYPYWRGIALAGWDGIQWYELPSTRNTPVRLQPLLAPHATLPRDDLPPSLRIQVLHTTFHVLVPPEQTTYTVFSGGEIISVDNQPSKVRGIMTSVGPPVNAQGPALVNVAGDNLPIASFDTVDKIQFAKRLQAPYTYTVTEAVPNVDLQDLQAAGTDYPAWLDPYRALYHNGRVAQGTGEDSQIGELAQSIVGAARATTPYDQAKAIESWLIEKGRFTYTLKPPTAPAGVRQLDYFLFDSKKGLCQDFSTAMNVM
;
A
#
# COMPACT_ATOMS: atom_id res chain seq x y z
N MET A 1 -20.08 6.97 14.47
CA MET A 1 -21.43 7.11 13.90
C MET A 1 -22.56 6.69 14.86
N ALA A 2 -22.65 5.43 15.32
CA ALA A 2 -23.78 4.99 16.16
C ALA A 2 -23.96 5.83 17.45
N ILE A 3 -22.85 6.12 18.15
CA ILE A 3 -22.83 6.96 19.36
C ILE A 3 -23.39 8.36 19.06
N THR A 4 -22.91 9.00 17.99
CA THR A 4 -23.32 10.36 17.62
C THR A 4 -24.76 10.43 17.12
N THR A 5 -25.26 9.38 16.46
CA THR A 5 -26.67 9.28 16.06
C THR A 5 -27.59 9.09 17.27
N LEU A 6 -27.20 8.26 18.24
CA LEU A 6 -27.98 8.01 19.47
C LEU A 6 -28.01 9.24 20.38
N LEU A 7 -26.86 9.89 20.59
CA LEU A 7 -26.79 11.14 21.34
C LEU A 7 -27.55 12.26 20.62
N GLY A 8 -27.45 12.34 19.30
CA GLY A 8 -28.27 13.25 18.51
C GLY A 8 -29.76 13.01 18.68
N TRP A 9 -30.21 11.75 18.70
CA TRP A 9 -31.61 11.39 18.95
C TRP A 9 -32.09 11.91 20.31
N LEU A 10 -31.29 11.71 21.37
CA LEU A 10 -31.59 12.23 22.71
C LEU A 10 -31.72 13.76 22.72
N LEU A 11 -30.82 14.45 22.01
CA LEU A 11 -30.87 15.92 21.87
C LEU A 11 -32.14 16.39 21.15
N VAL A 12 -32.61 15.65 20.13
CA VAL A 12 -33.88 15.95 19.46
C VAL A 12 -35.07 15.65 20.37
N ALA A 13 -35.05 14.54 21.11
CA ALA A 13 -36.09 14.15 22.05
C ALA A 13 -36.24 15.15 23.21
N ALA A 14 -35.14 15.77 23.64
CA ALA A 14 -35.11 16.82 24.65
C ALA A 14 -35.72 18.16 24.18
N GLY A 15 -36.20 18.25 22.93
CA GLY A 15 -36.92 19.41 22.43
C GLY A 15 -36.04 20.62 22.08
N LEU A 16 -34.72 20.43 21.98
CA LEU A 16 -33.76 21.51 21.75
C LEU A 16 -34.06 22.33 20.48
N SER A 17 -33.79 23.64 20.55
CA SER A 17 -33.83 24.55 19.39
C SER A 17 -32.73 24.20 18.38
N ARG A 18 -32.82 24.72 17.15
CA ARG A 18 -31.82 24.44 16.08
C ARG A 18 -30.40 24.82 16.52
N LEU A 19 -30.27 25.99 17.14
CA LEU A 19 -29.00 26.51 17.61
C LEU A 19 -28.49 25.69 18.81
N ALA A 20 -29.39 25.32 19.74
CA ALA A 20 -29.03 24.48 20.87
C ALA A 20 -28.61 23.06 20.45
N TYR A 21 -29.22 22.48 19.42
CA TYR A 21 -28.79 21.18 18.85
C TYR A 21 -27.40 21.26 18.22
N LEU A 22 -27.14 22.31 17.43
CA LEU A 22 -25.81 22.53 16.85
C LEU A 22 -24.76 22.71 17.94
N LEU A 23 -25.01 23.56 18.93
CA LEU A 23 -24.09 23.76 20.05
C LEU A 23 -23.88 22.47 20.86
N ALA A 24 -24.92 21.67 21.10
CA ALA A 24 -24.82 20.41 21.83
C ALA A 24 -24.15 19.29 21.02
N SER A 25 -24.19 19.33 19.69
CA SER A 25 -23.50 18.36 18.81
C SER A 25 -21.97 18.49 18.84
N ILE A 26 -21.44 19.68 19.15
CA ILE A 26 -20.00 19.94 19.27
C ILE A 26 -19.35 19.10 20.40
N PRO A 27 -19.79 19.19 21.67
CA PRO A 27 -19.20 18.39 22.75
C PRO A 27 -19.47 16.89 22.56
N VAL A 28 -20.58 16.50 21.93
CA VAL A 28 -20.85 15.10 21.56
C VAL A 28 -19.83 14.57 20.55
N THR A 29 -19.53 15.37 19.52
CA THR A 29 -18.54 15.01 18.49
C THR A 29 -17.13 14.98 19.07
N LEU A 30 -16.75 15.99 19.84
CA LEU A 30 -15.45 16.05 20.52
C LEU A 30 -15.28 14.90 21.53
N GLY A 31 -16.31 14.60 22.32
CA GLY A 31 -16.29 13.47 23.26
C GLY A 31 -16.14 12.13 22.55
N ALA A 32 -16.86 11.92 21.44
CA ALA A 32 -16.74 10.70 20.64
C ALA A 32 -15.34 10.56 20.01
N LEU A 33 -14.74 11.66 19.55
CA LEU A 33 -13.36 11.68 19.05
C LEU A 33 -12.35 11.34 20.14
N LEU A 34 -12.48 11.95 21.32
CA LEU A 34 -11.54 11.74 22.43
C LEU A 34 -11.61 10.32 23.00
N LEU A 35 -12.79 9.69 22.97
CA LEU A 35 -12.99 8.29 23.39
C LEU A 35 -12.36 7.28 22.44
N LEU A 36 -12.37 7.58 21.13
CA LEU A 36 -11.94 6.67 20.08
C LEU A 36 -10.50 6.93 19.60
N THR A 37 -9.85 7.94 20.16
CA THR A 37 -8.45 8.27 19.87
C THR A 37 -7.58 7.92 21.08
N PRO A 38 -6.31 7.50 20.86
CA PRO A 38 -5.35 7.28 21.94
C PRO A 38 -4.92 8.64 22.53
N SER A 39 -5.83 9.24 23.30
CA SER A 39 -5.65 10.55 23.91
C SER A 39 -5.17 10.40 25.36
N PRO A 40 -4.34 11.33 25.86
CA PRO A 40 -3.83 11.28 27.24
C PRO A 40 -4.92 11.44 28.31
N LEU A 41 -6.15 11.81 27.93
CA LEU A 41 -7.31 11.96 28.83
C LEU A 41 -7.76 10.65 29.49
N LEU A 42 -7.51 9.51 28.85
CA LEU A 42 -7.90 8.19 29.35
C LEU A 42 -6.78 7.51 30.14
N THR A 43 -5.66 8.20 30.37
CA THR A 43 -4.51 7.69 31.12
C THR A 43 -4.53 8.17 32.57
N ALA A 44 -3.91 7.40 33.48
CA ALA A 44 -3.83 7.74 34.90
C ALA A 44 -3.13 9.09 35.20
N ASN A 45 -2.40 9.65 34.23
CA ASN A 45 -1.65 10.92 34.35
C ASN A 45 -2.26 12.06 33.50
N ALA A 46 -3.58 12.04 33.28
CA ALA A 46 -4.28 13.06 32.51
C ALA A 46 -4.04 14.47 33.10
N SER A 47 -3.39 15.35 32.33
CA SER A 47 -3.17 16.75 32.69
C SER A 47 -3.34 17.67 31.49
N VAL A 48 -3.66 18.94 31.73
CA VAL A 48 -3.77 19.97 30.67
C VAL A 48 -2.45 20.08 29.89
N ALA A 49 -1.31 19.94 30.57
CA ALA A 49 0.01 19.96 29.95
C ALA A 49 0.24 18.75 29.01
N ALA A 50 -0.21 17.56 29.40
CA ALA A 50 -0.11 16.37 28.55
C ALA A 50 -0.99 16.47 27.29
N LEU A 51 -2.19 17.03 27.42
CA LEU A 51 -3.07 17.34 26.30
C LEU A 51 -2.45 18.34 25.34
N LEU A 52 -1.89 19.44 25.85
CA LEU A 52 -1.31 20.49 25.02
C LEU A 52 -0.10 19.96 24.22
N LYS A 53 0.75 19.14 24.86
CA LYS A 53 1.85 18.44 24.19
C LYS A 53 1.37 17.47 23.11
N TRP A 54 0.31 16.70 23.40
CA TRP A 54 -0.27 15.77 22.44
C TRP A 54 -0.83 16.51 21.22
N VAL A 55 -1.57 17.60 21.42
CA VAL A 55 -2.09 18.44 20.33
C VAL A 55 -0.96 19.04 19.49
N GLN A 56 0.11 19.51 20.13
CA GLN A 56 1.28 20.06 19.42
C GLN A 56 2.04 19.02 18.60
N ALA A 57 2.00 17.74 18.99
CA ALA A 57 2.63 16.64 18.27
C ALA A 57 1.77 16.04 17.14
N LEU A 58 0.48 16.41 17.04
CA LEU A 58 -0.42 15.89 16.00
C LEU A 58 0.08 16.13 14.57
N PRO A 59 0.65 17.30 14.19
CA PRO A 59 1.15 17.54 12.85
C PRO A 59 2.19 16.51 12.37
N ASP A 60 2.96 15.94 13.29
CA ASP A 60 4.01 14.97 12.99
C ASP A 60 3.49 13.52 12.96
N GLN A 61 2.21 13.29 13.26
CA GLN A 61 1.57 11.97 13.32
C GLN A 61 0.50 11.79 12.23
N THR A 62 0.94 11.63 10.99
CA THR A 62 0.05 11.51 9.81
C THR A 62 -1.04 10.45 9.94
N ASN A 63 -0.72 9.26 10.48
CA ASN A 63 -1.68 8.18 10.66
C ASN A 63 -2.78 8.53 11.67
N LEU A 64 -2.40 9.21 12.76
CA LEU A 64 -3.35 9.64 13.79
C LEU A 64 -4.24 10.78 13.28
N LEU A 65 -3.67 11.72 12.52
CA LEU A 65 -4.43 12.78 11.84
C LEU A 65 -5.48 12.20 10.89
N LEU A 66 -5.11 11.20 10.08
CA LEU A 66 -6.04 10.53 9.18
C LEU A 66 -7.17 9.83 9.94
N LEU A 67 -6.84 9.13 11.03
CA LEU A 67 -7.84 8.49 11.90
C LEU A 67 -8.79 9.52 12.52
N ILE A 68 -8.26 10.63 13.05
CA ILE A 68 -9.06 11.72 13.62
C ILE A 68 -10.00 12.30 12.57
N ALA A 69 -9.51 12.56 11.36
CA ALA A 69 -10.31 13.08 10.25
C ALA A 69 -11.44 12.12 9.86
N LEU A 70 -11.15 10.82 9.79
CA LEU A 70 -12.14 9.78 9.48
C LEU A 70 -13.22 9.68 10.56
N LEU A 71 -12.80 9.67 11.84
CA LEU A 71 -13.72 9.64 12.97
C LEU A 71 -14.59 10.91 13.03
N LEU A 72 -14.02 12.08 12.72
CA LEU A 72 -14.74 13.35 12.66
C LEU A 72 -15.80 13.30 11.56
N MET A 73 -15.45 12.79 10.38
CA MET A 73 -16.39 12.58 9.29
C MET A 73 -17.56 11.67 9.72
N PHE A 74 -17.28 10.54 10.37
CA PHE A 74 -18.34 9.64 10.88
C PHE A 74 -19.19 10.22 12.01
N ALA A 75 -18.61 11.11 12.83
CA ALA A 75 -19.34 11.81 13.88
C ALA A 75 -20.31 12.84 13.28
N LEU A 76 -19.82 13.65 12.33
CA LEU A 76 -20.62 14.65 11.62
C LEU A 76 -21.76 14.01 10.83
N THR A 77 -21.52 12.89 10.14
CA THR A 77 -22.58 12.16 9.42
C THR A 77 -23.62 11.57 10.37
N GLY A 78 -23.23 11.08 11.55
CA GLY A 78 -24.18 10.63 12.56
C GLY A 78 -25.06 11.75 13.11
N SER A 79 -24.46 12.91 13.43
CA SER A 79 -25.21 14.09 13.88
C SER A 79 -26.14 14.67 12.80
N TRP A 80 -25.71 14.64 11.54
CA TRP A 80 -26.52 14.98 10.38
C TRP A 80 -27.72 14.05 10.23
N ALA A 81 -27.47 12.74 10.22
CA ALA A 81 -28.52 11.73 10.06
C ALA A 81 -29.57 11.85 11.17
N SER A 82 -29.14 12.00 12.42
CA SER A 82 -30.03 12.22 13.56
C SER A 82 -30.94 13.44 13.37
N TRP A 83 -30.37 14.58 12.98
CA TRP A 83 -31.14 15.80 12.77
C TRP A 83 -32.23 15.62 11.70
N TRP A 84 -31.86 15.03 10.57
CA TRP A 84 -32.77 14.89 9.44
C TRP A 84 -33.82 13.80 9.62
N ILE A 85 -33.47 12.68 10.28
CA ILE A 85 -34.41 11.60 10.60
C ILE A 85 -35.41 12.05 11.66
N PHE A 86 -34.93 12.55 12.80
CA PHE A 86 -35.79 12.75 13.96
C PHE A 86 -36.47 14.13 14.00
N ARG A 87 -35.76 15.20 13.61
CA ARG A 87 -36.31 16.55 13.69
C ARG A 87 -37.04 16.97 12.40
N ARG A 88 -36.44 16.71 11.24
CA ARG A 88 -36.99 17.12 9.94
C ARG A 88 -37.82 16.03 9.25
N ARG A 89 -37.71 14.76 9.70
CA ARG A 89 -38.38 13.59 9.12
C ARG A 89 -38.18 13.42 7.62
N ASN A 90 -37.01 13.81 7.12
CA ASN A 90 -36.63 13.66 5.72
C ASN A 90 -35.51 12.62 5.61
N GLY A 91 -35.90 11.39 5.27
CA GLY A 91 -34.97 10.26 5.20
C GLY A 91 -33.99 10.36 4.04
N LEU A 92 -34.41 10.90 2.89
CA LEU A 92 -33.53 11.02 1.72
C LEU A 92 -32.35 11.94 2.02
N VAL A 93 -32.61 13.11 2.61
CA VAL A 93 -31.54 14.06 2.98
C VAL A 93 -30.66 13.50 4.10
N ALA A 94 -31.23 12.73 5.03
CA ALA A 94 -30.45 12.08 6.09
C ALA A 94 -29.43 11.08 5.55
N LEU A 95 -29.78 10.36 4.48
CA LEU A 95 -28.96 9.30 3.89
C LEU A 95 -27.89 9.83 2.92
N LEU A 96 -27.96 11.09 2.49
CA LEU A 96 -27.02 11.64 1.50
C LEU A 96 -25.55 11.44 1.91
N PRO A 97 -25.07 11.85 3.10
CA PRO A 97 -23.64 11.75 3.40
C PRO A 97 -23.15 10.30 3.49
N THR A 98 -23.94 9.39 4.05
CA THR A 98 -23.56 7.98 4.19
C THR A 98 -23.66 7.23 2.87
N GLY A 99 -24.63 7.59 2.02
CA GLY A 99 -24.74 7.10 0.65
C GLY A 99 -23.61 7.59 -0.24
N THR A 100 -23.14 8.83 -0.09
CA THR A 100 -21.97 9.34 -0.80
C THR A 100 -20.69 8.63 -0.36
N ILE A 101 -20.48 8.43 0.95
CA ILE A 101 -19.33 7.67 1.46
C ILE A 101 -19.34 6.24 0.89
N LEU A 102 -20.49 5.57 0.93
CA LEU A 102 -20.65 4.23 0.39
C LEU A 102 -20.44 4.18 -1.13
N ALA A 103 -20.93 5.16 -1.88
CA ALA A 103 -20.74 5.24 -3.33
C ALA A 103 -19.26 5.40 -3.70
N VAL A 104 -18.51 6.22 -2.96
CA VAL A 104 -17.05 6.35 -3.14
C VAL A 104 -16.37 5.01 -2.85
N GLU A 105 -16.77 4.31 -1.79
CA GLU A 105 -16.19 3.01 -1.42
C GLU A 105 -16.47 1.93 -2.49
N ILE A 106 -17.71 1.81 -2.95
CA ILE A 106 -18.13 0.83 -3.98
C ILE A 106 -17.41 1.08 -5.31
N ILE A 107 -17.16 2.34 -5.67
CA ILE A 107 -16.45 2.69 -6.90
C ILE A 107 -14.94 2.38 -6.78
N ASN A 108 -14.40 2.35 -5.55
CA ASN A 108 -12.97 2.25 -5.30
C ASN A 108 -12.49 0.82 -4.97
N ASP A 109 -13.38 -0.08 -4.55
CA ASP A 109 -13.00 -1.43 -4.13
C ASP A 109 -13.31 -2.50 -5.21
N VAL A 110 -12.34 -3.39 -5.42
CA VAL A 110 -12.37 -4.49 -6.40
C VAL A 110 -12.70 -5.83 -5.71
N ILE A 111 -12.76 -5.85 -4.38
CA ILE A 111 -13.05 -7.05 -3.55
C ILE A 111 -14.56 -7.16 -3.30
N PRO A 112 -15.15 -8.37 -3.23
CA PRO A 112 -16.56 -8.56 -2.89
C PRO A 112 -16.95 -8.27 -1.43
N GLY A 113 -16.03 -7.81 -0.57
CA GLY A 113 -16.27 -7.53 0.86
C GLY A 113 -17.27 -6.39 1.16
N PRO A 114 -17.19 -5.23 0.48
CA PRO A 114 -18.13 -4.12 0.64
C PRO A 114 -19.55 -4.46 0.19
N VAL A 115 -19.75 -5.54 -0.56
CA VAL A 115 -21.07 -5.98 -1.04
C VAL A 115 -22.00 -6.26 0.15
N PHE A 116 -21.51 -6.97 1.16
CA PHE A 116 -22.31 -7.27 2.35
C PHE A 116 -22.73 -5.98 3.07
N PHE A 117 -21.79 -5.07 3.30
CA PHE A 117 -22.07 -3.80 3.97
C PHE A 117 -22.98 -2.87 3.16
N THR A 118 -22.90 -2.93 1.83
CA THR A 118 -23.80 -2.23 0.92
C THR A 118 -25.22 -2.74 1.06
N VAL A 119 -25.42 -4.06 1.10
CA VAL A 119 -26.73 -4.67 1.31
C VAL A 119 -27.29 -4.30 2.68
N VAL A 120 -26.47 -4.37 3.73
CA VAL A 120 -26.86 -3.95 5.08
C VAL A 120 -27.24 -2.48 5.11
N TRP A 121 -26.50 -1.60 4.42
CA TRP A 121 -26.82 -0.18 4.34
C TRP A 121 -28.11 0.07 3.55
N LEU A 122 -28.31 -0.57 2.40
CA LEU A 122 -29.52 -0.43 1.59
C LEU A 122 -30.76 -0.93 2.34
N ALA A 123 -30.63 -2.04 3.07
CA ALA A 123 -31.67 -2.54 3.96
C ALA A 123 -32.02 -1.51 5.04
N ALA A 124 -31.01 -0.97 5.74
CA ALA A 124 -31.22 0.05 6.77
C ALA A 124 -31.82 1.35 6.21
N ALA A 125 -31.36 1.80 5.03
CA ALA A 125 -31.87 2.96 4.32
C ALA A 125 -33.35 2.78 3.94
N ALA A 126 -33.69 1.62 3.37
CA ALA A 126 -35.08 1.27 3.04
C ALA A 126 -35.95 1.23 4.30
N SER A 127 -35.48 0.63 5.39
CA SER A 127 -36.21 0.60 6.67
C SER A 127 -36.48 2.01 7.20
N VAL A 128 -35.50 2.92 7.14
CA VAL A 128 -35.67 4.32 7.57
C VAL A 128 -36.70 5.04 6.69
N LEU A 129 -36.60 4.90 5.37
CA LEU A 129 -37.53 5.55 4.43
C LEU A 129 -38.96 5.02 4.58
N LEU A 130 -39.12 3.70 4.67
CA LEU A 130 -40.43 3.07 4.87
C LEU A 130 -41.04 3.52 6.19
N ARG A 131 -40.25 3.56 7.27
CA ARG A 131 -40.72 3.99 8.59
C ARG A 131 -41.17 5.46 8.57
N LEU A 132 -40.40 6.35 7.95
CA LEU A 132 -40.75 7.77 7.85
C LEU A 132 -42.00 7.98 6.99
N ASN A 133 -42.12 7.26 5.87
CA ASN A 133 -43.30 7.31 5.01
C ASN A 133 -44.56 6.81 5.75
N PHE A 134 -44.45 5.70 6.49
CA PHE A 134 -45.56 5.17 7.28
C PHE A 134 -46.02 6.14 8.38
N VAL A 135 -45.07 6.80 9.06
CA VAL A 135 -45.40 7.84 10.06
C VAL A 135 -46.14 9.01 9.40
N ALA A 136 -45.68 9.47 8.23
CA ALA A 136 -46.34 10.55 7.49
C ALA A 136 -47.76 10.16 7.03
N LEU A 137 -47.95 8.94 6.55
CA LEU A 137 -49.28 8.40 6.19
C LEU A 137 -50.22 8.36 7.40
N LYS A 138 -49.73 7.87 8.55
CA LYS A 138 -50.51 7.80 9.79
C LYS A 138 -50.96 9.19 10.26
N GLU A 139 -50.09 10.19 10.18
CA GLU A 139 -50.45 11.58 10.47
C GLU A 139 -51.49 12.11 9.48
N GLY A 140 -51.34 11.79 8.19
CA GLY A 140 -52.31 12.15 7.16
C GLY A 140 -53.68 11.48 7.30
N TRP A 141 -53.76 10.30 7.90
CA TRP A 141 -55.04 9.64 8.22
C TRP A 141 -55.68 10.24 9.46
N ARG A 142 -54.87 10.62 10.47
CA ARG A 142 -55.36 11.33 11.67
C ARG A 142 -55.98 12.67 11.33
N THR A 143 -55.36 13.45 10.44
CA THR A 143 -55.92 14.73 10.01
C THR A 143 -57.20 14.57 9.19
N ARG A 144 -57.33 13.47 8.44
CA ARG A 144 -58.48 13.17 7.59
C ARG A 144 -59.59 12.33 8.25
N HIS A 145 -59.48 12.06 9.55
CA HIS A 145 -60.47 11.30 10.34
C HIS A 145 -60.88 9.95 9.70
N VAL A 146 -59.94 9.27 9.05
CA VAL A 146 -60.21 7.97 8.42
C VAL A 146 -60.41 6.90 9.51
N PRO A 147 -61.48 6.07 9.44
CA PRO A 147 -61.72 5.00 10.41
C PRO A 147 -60.53 4.04 10.48
N HIS A 148 -60.10 3.71 11.70
CA HIS A 148 -58.96 2.82 11.90
C HIS A 148 -59.35 1.39 11.53
N ALA A 149 -58.63 0.78 10.57
CA ALA A 149 -58.53 -0.66 10.52
C ALA A 149 -57.70 -1.11 11.74
N ALA A 150 -58.37 -1.57 12.79
CA ALA A 150 -57.73 -2.15 13.96
C ALA A 150 -57.12 -3.49 13.56
N ASP A 151 -55.86 -3.47 13.07
CA ASP A 151 -54.83 -4.54 13.21
C ASP A 151 -53.69 -4.45 12.19
N THR A 152 -53.70 -3.51 11.25
CA THR A 152 -52.64 -3.42 10.21
C THR A 152 -51.36 -2.69 10.66
N GLY A 153 -51.25 -2.33 11.95
CA GLY A 153 -50.15 -1.49 12.44
C GLY A 153 -48.78 -2.17 12.54
N TRP A 154 -48.75 -3.50 12.68
CA TRP A 154 -47.50 -4.28 12.84
C TRP A 154 -47.08 -5.01 11.55
N THR A 155 -48.03 -5.56 10.80
CA THR A 155 -47.76 -6.42 9.63
C THR A 155 -47.24 -5.68 8.39
N PHE A 156 -47.68 -4.44 8.13
CA PHE A 156 -47.24 -3.70 6.93
C PHE A 156 -45.78 -3.22 7.02
N GLY A 157 -45.30 -2.97 8.24
CA GLY A 157 -43.91 -2.54 8.50
C GLY A 157 -42.91 -3.67 8.35
N GLU A 158 -43.22 -4.86 8.88
CA GLU A 158 -42.35 -6.04 8.80
C GLU A 158 -42.29 -6.60 7.37
N VAL A 159 -43.45 -6.85 6.74
CA VAL A 159 -43.51 -7.41 5.38
C VAL A 159 -42.87 -6.46 4.36
N GLY A 160 -43.00 -5.14 4.54
CA GLY A 160 -42.36 -4.16 3.67
C GLY A 160 -40.84 -4.12 3.80
N ILE A 161 -40.30 -4.27 5.02
CA ILE A 161 -38.84 -4.37 5.25
C ILE A 161 -38.32 -5.69 4.67
N GLU A 162 -38.96 -6.81 4.99
CA GLU A 162 -38.55 -8.14 4.53
C GLU A 162 -38.60 -8.26 3.00
N ALA A 163 -39.67 -7.77 2.36
CA ALA A 163 -39.78 -7.77 0.91
C ALA A 163 -38.71 -6.87 0.26
N THR A 164 -38.39 -5.70 0.87
CA THR A 164 -37.35 -4.82 0.32
C THR A 164 -35.96 -5.44 0.47
N VAL A 165 -35.66 -6.06 1.61
CA VAL A 165 -34.41 -6.81 1.82
C VAL A 165 -34.29 -7.97 0.83
N ALA A 166 -35.36 -8.73 0.61
CA ALA A 166 -35.38 -9.84 -0.33
C ALA A 166 -35.21 -9.38 -1.79
N ILE A 167 -35.91 -8.31 -2.21
CA ILE A 167 -35.79 -7.75 -3.56
C ILE A 167 -34.38 -7.20 -3.80
N LEU A 168 -33.79 -6.51 -2.82
CA LEU A 168 -32.42 -6.01 -2.92
C LEU A 168 -31.39 -7.14 -2.97
N ALA A 169 -31.59 -8.21 -2.18
CA ALA A 169 -30.74 -9.40 -2.23
C ALA A 169 -30.81 -10.10 -3.60
N ILE A 170 -32.01 -10.23 -4.19
CA ILE A 170 -32.22 -10.87 -5.49
C ILE A 170 -31.69 -10.00 -6.64
N ALA A 171 -32.02 -8.71 -6.66
CA ALA A 171 -31.57 -7.78 -7.70
C ALA A 171 -30.03 -7.71 -7.74
N PHE A 172 -29.36 -7.85 -6.60
CA PHE A 172 -27.92 -7.74 -6.51
C PHE A 172 -27.17 -9.06 -6.77
N LEU A 173 -27.77 -10.22 -6.51
CA LEU A 173 -27.23 -11.52 -6.97
C LEU A 173 -27.15 -11.63 -8.50
N ILE A 174 -27.91 -10.80 -9.22
CA ILE A 174 -28.04 -10.83 -10.69
C ILE A 174 -27.21 -9.72 -11.36
N LEU A 175 -26.86 -8.64 -10.67
CA LEU A 175 -26.18 -7.47 -11.27
C LEU A 175 -24.65 -7.56 -11.09
N PRO A 176 -23.85 -7.50 -12.18
CA PRO A 176 -22.39 -7.40 -12.10
C PRO A 176 -21.94 -6.03 -11.54
N PRO A 177 -20.71 -5.92 -10.99
CA PRO A 177 -20.17 -4.66 -10.52
C PRO A 177 -20.17 -3.60 -11.62
N LEU A 178 -20.58 -2.37 -11.28
CA LEU A 178 -20.81 -1.27 -12.22
C LEU A 178 -19.50 -0.68 -12.82
N SER A 179 -18.34 -0.97 -12.23
CA SER A 179 -17.04 -0.55 -12.74
C SER A 179 -15.94 -1.50 -12.26
N SER A 180 -14.91 -1.69 -13.08
CA SER A 180 -13.65 -2.38 -12.75
C SER A 180 -12.46 -1.41 -12.69
N ALA A 181 -12.72 -0.09 -12.71
CA ALA A 181 -11.71 0.96 -12.72
C ALA A 181 -11.82 1.85 -11.47
N ASP A 182 -10.67 2.10 -10.83
CA ASP A 182 -10.49 3.10 -9.77
C ASP A 182 -10.57 4.52 -10.37
N ILE A 183 -11.52 5.33 -9.88
CA ILE A 183 -11.80 6.71 -10.31
C ILE A 183 -11.40 7.72 -9.22
N SER A 184 -10.93 7.28 -8.06
CA SER A 184 -10.60 8.13 -6.90
C SER A 184 -9.54 9.19 -7.23
N GLY A 185 -8.56 8.83 -8.07
CA GLY A 185 -7.52 9.73 -8.56
C GLY A 185 -8.00 10.88 -9.47
N VAL A 186 -9.23 10.80 -9.98
CA VAL A 186 -9.86 11.87 -10.80
C VAL A 186 -10.63 12.87 -9.93
N LEU A 187 -11.12 12.45 -8.77
CA LEU A 187 -12.00 13.25 -7.91
C LEU A 187 -11.26 14.00 -6.79
N ILE A 188 -10.09 13.54 -6.35
CA ILE A 188 -9.29 14.20 -5.31
C ILE A 188 -7.80 14.20 -5.70
N PRO A 189 -7.22 15.35 -6.09
CA PRO A 189 -5.78 15.45 -6.34
C PRO A 189 -5.00 15.27 -5.02
N GLY A 190 -4.15 14.24 -4.93
CA GLY A 190 -3.20 14.06 -3.81
C GLY A 190 -3.57 13.02 -2.75
N VAL A 191 -4.46 12.07 -3.04
CA VAL A 191 -4.69 10.92 -2.14
C VAL A 191 -3.54 9.93 -2.25
N VAL A 192 -2.94 9.62 -1.10
CA VAL A 192 -1.98 8.53 -0.89
C VAL A 192 -2.66 7.22 -1.29
N HIS A 193 -2.07 6.48 -2.22
CA HIS A 193 -2.53 5.13 -2.55
C HIS A 193 -2.47 4.28 -1.29
N ALA A 194 -3.63 3.79 -0.83
CA ALA A 194 -3.68 2.86 0.28
C ALA A 194 -3.15 1.51 -0.21
N ASP A 195 -1.83 1.35 -0.13
CA ASP A 195 -1.23 0.02 -0.05
C ASP A 195 -1.78 -0.65 1.23
N PHE A 196 -2.76 -1.51 1.04
CA PHE A 196 -3.26 -2.58 1.91
C PHE A 196 -2.86 -2.56 3.40
N VAL A 197 -3.65 -1.89 4.27
CA VAL A 197 -3.99 -2.35 5.65
C VAL A 197 -5.28 -1.64 6.10
N HIS A 198 -6.39 -2.36 6.28
CA HIS A 198 -7.50 -1.84 7.10
C HIS A 198 -7.18 -2.09 8.59
N PRO A 199 -7.31 -1.09 9.48
CA PRO A 199 -6.83 -1.13 10.87
C PRO A 199 -7.64 -2.03 11.82
N PHE A 200 -8.65 -2.75 11.33
CA PHE A 200 -9.44 -3.69 12.12
C PHE A 200 -9.28 -5.08 11.50
N GLY A 201 -8.43 -5.91 12.10
CA GLY A 201 -8.12 -7.29 11.70
C GLY A 201 -9.29 -8.27 11.81
N LEU A 202 -10.39 -7.98 11.11
CA LEU A 202 -11.55 -8.83 10.90
C LEU A 202 -11.80 -8.90 9.38
N GLY A 203 -10.90 -9.60 8.69
CA GLY A 203 -10.99 -9.86 7.26
C GLY A 203 -10.06 -11.03 6.95
N GLY A 204 -10.65 -12.18 6.64
CA GLY A 204 -9.93 -13.42 6.39
C GLY A 204 -8.93 -13.28 5.24
N SER A 205 -7.77 -13.90 5.44
CA SER A 205 -6.75 -14.19 4.43
C SER A 205 -7.39 -14.71 3.13
N SER A 206 -7.55 -13.84 2.14
CA SER A 206 -7.85 -14.25 0.77
C SER A 206 -6.88 -13.56 -0.17
N GLN A 207 -6.10 -14.41 -0.84
CA GLN A 207 -5.00 -14.09 -1.74
C GLN A 207 -5.54 -13.62 -3.11
N SER A 208 -6.27 -12.51 -3.15
CA SER A 208 -6.73 -11.96 -4.43
C SER A 208 -5.61 -11.17 -5.11
N ALA A 209 -5.30 -11.52 -6.36
CA ALA A 209 -4.37 -10.80 -7.22
C ALA A 209 -4.79 -9.32 -7.33
N ALA A 210 -3.95 -8.41 -6.84
CA ALA A 210 -4.19 -6.99 -6.98
C ALA A 210 -4.20 -6.61 -8.47
N SER A 211 -5.28 -5.96 -8.91
CA SER A 211 -5.39 -5.36 -10.24
C SER A 211 -4.84 -3.93 -10.18
N GLY A 212 -3.70 -3.68 -10.82
CA GLY A 212 -3.02 -2.38 -10.83
C GLY A 212 -2.77 -1.85 -12.24
N SER A 213 -2.40 -0.57 -12.37
CA SER A 213 -1.76 -0.07 -13.59
C SER A 213 -0.27 -0.34 -13.54
N VAL A 214 0.36 -0.55 -14.71
CA VAL A 214 1.83 -0.60 -14.80
C VAL A 214 2.42 0.69 -14.20
N GLY A 215 3.32 0.55 -13.23
CA GLY A 215 3.90 1.65 -12.47
C GLY A 215 5.10 1.21 -11.64
N TYR A 216 5.68 2.16 -10.90
CA TYR A 216 6.80 1.93 -9.99
C TYR A 216 6.28 1.71 -8.56
N SER A 217 6.86 0.75 -7.84
CA SER A 217 6.45 0.36 -6.48
C SER A 217 7.67 -0.03 -5.65
N GLU A 218 7.56 0.14 -4.34
CA GLU A 218 8.59 -0.26 -3.35
C GLU A 218 8.31 -1.64 -2.74
N THR A 219 7.29 -2.32 -3.26
CA THR A 219 6.98 -3.72 -2.98
C THR A 219 6.64 -4.43 -4.29
N VAL A 220 6.96 -5.72 -4.36
CA VAL A 220 6.69 -6.53 -5.55
C VAL A 220 6.03 -7.84 -5.13
N ARG A 221 4.87 -8.14 -5.73
CA ARG A 221 4.10 -9.35 -5.44
C ARG A 221 3.84 -10.13 -6.74
N PRO A 222 4.33 -11.37 -6.87
CA PRO A 222 3.98 -12.25 -7.98
C PRO A 222 2.46 -12.36 -8.20
N GLY A 223 2.08 -12.55 -9.46
CA GLY A 223 0.71 -12.71 -9.96
C GLY A 223 -0.18 -11.47 -9.90
N ALA A 224 0.38 -10.27 -9.67
CA ALA A 224 -0.38 -9.04 -9.91
C ALA A 224 -0.86 -9.01 -11.37
N GLN A 225 -2.05 -8.49 -11.60
CA GLN A 225 -2.57 -8.26 -12.94
C GLN A 225 -2.40 -6.79 -13.28
N LEU A 226 -1.75 -6.51 -14.41
CA LEU A 226 -1.40 -5.15 -14.80
C LEU A 226 -2.12 -4.71 -16.06
N THR A 227 -2.62 -3.48 -16.03
CA THR A 227 -3.09 -2.79 -17.23
C THR A 227 -2.01 -1.86 -17.74
N ALA A 228 -1.51 -2.12 -18.96
CA ALA A 228 -0.58 -1.25 -19.63
C ALA A 228 -1.29 0.04 -20.09
N LYS A 229 -0.77 1.19 -19.67
CA LYS A 229 -1.15 2.51 -20.19
C LYS A 229 0.10 3.13 -20.79
N SER A 230 0.05 3.45 -22.08
CA SER A 230 1.18 4.12 -22.74
C SER A 230 1.26 5.57 -22.25
N LYS A 231 2.21 5.85 -21.38
CA LYS A 231 2.51 7.18 -20.85
C LYS A 231 4.02 7.33 -20.74
N THR A 232 4.57 8.40 -21.29
CA THR A 232 5.99 8.70 -21.13
C THR A 232 6.27 9.11 -19.69
N VAL A 233 7.09 8.32 -18.99
CA VAL A 233 7.51 8.58 -17.60
C VAL A 233 8.75 9.47 -17.56
N MET A 234 9.74 9.13 -18.38
CA MET A 234 11.02 9.83 -18.47
C MET A 234 11.62 9.69 -19.87
N ARG A 235 12.46 10.66 -20.26
CA ARG A 235 13.43 10.55 -21.36
C ARG A 235 14.82 10.45 -20.73
N VAL A 236 15.70 9.64 -21.31
CA VAL A 236 17.06 9.45 -20.81
C VAL A 236 18.03 9.73 -21.95
N ASP A 237 19.04 10.54 -21.66
CA ASP A 237 20.10 10.96 -22.58
C ASP A 237 21.46 10.74 -21.88
N GLY A 238 22.50 10.31 -22.58
CA GLY A 238 23.84 10.14 -21.99
C GLY A 238 24.63 8.97 -22.55
N ASP A 239 25.60 8.51 -21.75
CA ASP A 239 26.57 7.49 -22.14
C ASP A 239 26.02 6.04 -22.03
N SER A 240 24.89 5.81 -21.34
CA SER A 240 24.34 4.46 -21.18
C SER A 240 23.94 3.81 -22.52
N PRO A 241 24.07 2.48 -22.64
CA PRO A 241 23.68 1.75 -23.85
C PRO A 241 22.21 2.00 -24.22
N SER A 242 21.96 2.34 -25.49
CA SER A 242 20.62 2.65 -26.00
C SER A 242 19.75 1.40 -26.26
N PHE A 243 20.36 0.22 -26.37
CA PHE A 243 19.66 -1.04 -26.64
C PHE A 243 19.39 -1.79 -25.32
N TYR A 244 18.14 -1.78 -24.88
CA TYR A 244 17.63 -2.47 -23.67
C TYR A 244 18.27 -2.04 -22.34
N PRO A 245 18.23 -0.74 -21.98
CA PRO A 245 18.77 -0.28 -20.70
C PRO A 245 17.92 -0.79 -19.53
N TYR A 246 18.59 -1.23 -18.47
CA TYR A 246 17.97 -1.50 -17.16
C TYR A 246 18.09 -0.26 -16.29
N TRP A 247 16.98 0.44 -16.08
CA TRP A 247 16.93 1.59 -15.18
C TRP A 247 16.63 1.13 -13.75
N ARG A 248 17.69 0.94 -12.95
CA ARG A 248 17.59 0.57 -11.53
C ARG A 248 16.92 1.70 -10.75
N GLY A 249 15.96 1.33 -9.91
CA GLY A 249 15.33 2.24 -8.94
C GLY A 249 15.54 1.79 -7.50
N ILE A 250 15.06 0.60 -7.16
CA ILE A 250 15.17 0.00 -5.82
C ILE A 250 15.61 -1.46 -5.92
N ALA A 251 16.45 -1.89 -4.98
CA ALA A 251 16.74 -3.30 -4.72
C ALA A 251 15.92 -3.78 -3.52
N LEU A 252 15.05 -4.77 -3.75
CA LEU A 252 14.28 -5.45 -2.70
C LEU A 252 14.94 -6.79 -2.41
N ALA A 253 15.17 -7.07 -1.14
CA ALA A 253 15.86 -8.31 -0.72
C ALA A 253 15.14 -9.05 0.41
N GLY A 254 14.17 -8.42 1.07
CA GLY A 254 13.29 -9.15 1.98
C GLY A 254 12.26 -9.93 1.18
N TRP A 255 12.17 -11.24 1.41
CA TRP A 255 11.12 -12.11 0.89
C TRP A 255 10.36 -12.74 2.06
N ASP A 256 9.03 -12.77 1.99
CA ASP A 256 8.16 -13.40 3.01
C ASP A 256 7.38 -14.61 2.47
N GLY A 257 7.68 -15.04 1.24
CA GLY A 257 6.95 -16.12 0.56
C GLY A 257 5.86 -15.58 -0.36
N ILE A 258 5.42 -14.34 -0.19
CA ILE A 258 4.32 -13.78 -0.94
C ILE A 258 4.75 -12.51 -1.67
N GLN A 259 5.60 -11.69 -1.09
CA GLN A 259 6.05 -10.42 -1.66
C GLN A 259 7.50 -10.11 -1.29
N TRP A 260 8.12 -9.32 -2.16
CA TRP A 260 9.40 -8.67 -1.93
C TRP A 260 9.20 -7.31 -1.26
N TYR A 261 10.06 -7.01 -0.29
CA TYR A 261 10.04 -5.78 0.50
C TYR A 261 11.46 -5.31 0.84
N GLU A 262 11.57 -4.07 1.30
CA GLU A 262 12.84 -3.50 1.75
C GLU A 262 13.35 -4.20 3.03
N LEU A 263 14.64 -4.52 3.10
CA LEU A 263 15.22 -5.18 4.28
C LEU A 263 15.04 -4.33 5.56
N PRO A 264 14.45 -4.85 6.63
CA PRO A 264 14.41 -4.15 7.91
C PRO A 264 15.81 -4.06 8.50
N SER A 265 16.12 -2.95 9.18
CA SER A 265 17.36 -2.87 9.96
C SER A 265 17.30 -3.82 11.15
N THR A 266 18.24 -4.74 11.24
CA THR A 266 18.38 -5.67 12.37
C THR A 266 19.80 -5.64 12.91
N ARG A 267 20.06 -6.44 13.96
CA ARG A 267 21.39 -6.54 14.55
C ARG A 267 22.42 -7.11 13.57
N ASN A 268 22.02 -8.12 12.79
CA ASN A 268 22.88 -8.83 11.86
C ASN A 268 22.90 -8.17 10.48
N THR A 269 21.85 -7.42 10.15
CA THR A 269 21.74 -6.67 8.89
C THR A 269 21.49 -5.21 9.21
N PRO A 270 22.54 -4.45 9.53
CA PRO A 270 22.42 -3.04 9.88
C PRO A 270 22.12 -2.20 8.64
N VAL A 271 20.84 -1.96 8.38
CA VAL A 271 20.40 -1.00 7.36
C VAL A 271 20.44 0.41 7.93
N ARG A 272 21.02 1.35 7.17
CA ARG A 272 21.20 2.74 7.59
C ARG A 272 20.63 3.70 6.56
N LEU A 273 20.35 4.92 7.03
CA LEU A 273 19.86 6.01 6.21
C LEU A 273 20.80 7.20 6.35
N GLN A 274 21.43 7.62 5.26
CA GLN A 274 22.07 8.93 5.18
C GLN A 274 21.01 9.95 4.76
N PRO A 275 20.64 10.90 5.64
CA PRO A 275 19.51 11.80 5.40
C PRO A 275 19.82 12.90 4.37
N LEU A 276 21.11 13.18 4.12
CA LEU A 276 21.55 14.15 3.14
C LEU A 276 22.92 13.77 2.59
N LEU A 277 22.97 13.54 1.28
CA LEU A 277 24.16 13.56 0.45
C LEU A 277 24.08 14.83 -0.40
N ALA A 278 25.12 15.64 -0.34
CA ALA A 278 25.17 16.89 -1.10
C ALA A 278 25.23 16.61 -2.62
N PRO A 279 24.74 17.54 -3.47
CA PRO A 279 24.90 17.43 -4.91
C PRO A 279 26.39 17.27 -5.28
N HIS A 280 26.70 16.46 -6.29
CA HIS A 280 28.04 16.09 -6.73
C HIS A 280 28.94 15.39 -5.69
N ALA A 281 28.47 15.15 -4.47
CA ALA A 281 29.27 14.42 -3.50
C ALA A 281 29.36 12.94 -3.90
N THR A 282 30.56 12.39 -3.78
CA THR A 282 30.78 10.95 -3.95
C THR A 282 30.07 10.20 -2.83
N LEU A 283 29.27 9.22 -3.21
CA LEU A 283 28.56 8.34 -2.30
C LEU A 283 29.57 7.45 -1.55
N PRO A 284 29.63 7.48 -0.21
CA PRO A 284 30.55 6.64 0.54
C PRO A 284 30.06 5.18 0.51
N ARG A 285 30.63 4.36 -0.37
CA ARG A 285 30.26 2.95 -0.56
C ARG A 285 31.47 2.09 -0.91
N ASP A 286 31.42 0.82 -0.51
CA ASP A 286 32.56 -0.11 -0.62
C ASP A 286 32.31 -1.28 -1.60
N ASP A 287 31.11 -1.43 -2.17
CA ASP A 287 30.75 -2.48 -3.13
C ASP A 287 31.17 -2.22 -4.59
N LEU A 288 31.75 -1.05 -4.88
CA LEU A 288 32.26 -0.78 -6.23
C LEU A 288 33.59 -1.53 -6.45
N PRO A 289 33.73 -2.29 -7.55
CA PRO A 289 35.00 -2.93 -7.86
C PRO A 289 36.08 -1.89 -8.19
N PRO A 290 37.37 -2.28 -8.17
CA PRO A 290 38.48 -1.39 -8.51
C PRO A 290 38.26 -0.71 -9.87
N SER A 291 38.78 0.52 -10.02
CA SER A 291 38.52 1.39 -11.19
C SER A 291 38.78 0.74 -12.55
N LEU A 292 39.69 -0.23 -12.64
CA LEU A 292 39.99 -0.98 -13.87
C LEU A 292 38.87 -1.94 -14.32
N ARG A 293 37.94 -2.30 -13.42
CA ARG A 293 36.82 -3.23 -13.67
C ARG A 293 35.47 -2.52 -13.74
N ILE A 294 35.47 -1.19 -13.84
CA ILE A 294 34.25 -0.39 -14.03
C ILE A 294 34.42 0.55 -15.21
N GLN A 295 33.31 0.77 -15.91
CA GLN A 295 33.17 1.88 -16.83
C GLN A 295 32.33 2.95 -16.14
N VAL A 296 32.85 4.18 -16.07
CA VAL A 296 32.10 5.32 -15.56
C VAL A 296 31.29 5.93 -16.69
N LEU A 297 29.99 6.10 -16.47
CA LEU A 297 29.03 6.68 -17.40
C LEU A 297 28.36 7.90 -16.78
N HIS A 298 27.92 8.83 -17.63
CA HIS A 298 27.13 9.99 -17.22
C HIS A 298 25.78 9.95 -17.93
N THR A 299 24.72 9.95 -17.13
CA THR A 299 23.36 9.74 -17.64
C THR A 299 22.43 10.79 -17.08
N THR A 300 21.73 11.47 -17.97
CA THR A 300 20.78 12.54 -17.67
C THR A 300 19.36 12.03 -17.85
N PHE A 301 18.58 12.13 -16.79
CA PHE A 301 17.19 11.71 -16.74
C PHE A 301 16.28 12.94 -16.75
N HIS A 302 15.42 13.04 -17.76
CA HIS A 302 14.36 14.02 -17.87
C HIS A 302 13.03 13.38 -17.45
N VAL A 303 12.67 13.51 -16.18
CA VAL A 303 11.45 12.91 -15.62
C VAL A 303 10.26 13.84 -15.85
N LEU A 304 9.21 13.30 -16.46
CA LEU A 304 8.02 14.05 -16.90
C LEU A 304 6.83 13.90 -15.93
N VAL A 305 6.90 12.94 -15.01
CA VAL A 305 5.85 12.66 -14.04
C VAL A 305 6.17 13.26 -12.67
N PRO A 306 5.15 13.55 -11.83
CA PRO A 306 5.37 13.97 -10.45
C PRO A 306 6.24 12.95 -9.70
N PRO A 307 7.20 13.40 -8.86
CA PRO A 307 8.06 12.51 -8.09
C PRO A 307 7.31 11.50 -7.21
N GLU A 308 6.07 11.80 -6.82
CA GLU A 308 5.20 10.89 -6.08
C GLU A 308 4.94 9.58 -6.86
N GLN A 309 4.87 9.62 -8.20
CA GLN A 309 4.68 8.42 -9.05
C GLN A 309 5.93 7.54 -9.14
N THR A 310 7.10 8.07 -8.79
CA THR A 310 8.38 7.35 -8.78
C THR A 310 8.94 7.21 -7.36
N THR A 311 8.11 7.49 -6.35
CA THR A 311 8.47 7.53 -4.92
C THR A 311 9.76 8.30 -4.63
N TYR A 312 9.97 9.41 -5.36
CA TYR A 312 11.17 10.25 -5.29
C TYR A 312 12.49 9.52 -5.63
N THR A 313 12.43 8.37 -6.29
CA THR A 313 13.59 7.54 -6.65
C THR A 313 14.52 8.24 -7.65
N VAL A 314 15.83 8.12 -7.40
CA VAL A 314 16.89 8.42 -8.37
C VAL A 314 17.16 7.16 -9.18
N PHE A 315 16.85 7.17 -10.48
CA PHE A 315 17.12 6.07 -11.39
C PHE A 315 18.54 6.14 -11.94
N SER A 316 19.08 4.98 -12.33
CA SER A 316 20.43 4.83 -12.91
C SER A 316 20.49 3.61 -13.82
N GLY A 317 21.40 3.60 -14.79
CA GLY A 317 21.75 2.43 -15.59
C GLY A 317 22.82 1.53 -14.93
N GLY A 318 23.51 2.03 -13.91
CA GLY A 318 24.53 1.30 -13.14
C GLY A 318 24.50 1.61 -11.65
N GLU A 319 25.63 1.39 -10.98
CA GLU A 319 25.80 1.74 -9.57
C GLU A 319 26.11 3.23 -9.42
N ILE A 320 25.26 4.00 -8.73
CA ILE A 320 25.44 5.44 -8.58
C ILE A 320 26.71 5.74 -7.77
N ILE A 321 27.58 6.59 -8.33
CA ILE A 321 28.74 7.21 -7.68
C ILE A 321 28.35 8.58 -7.10
N SER A 322 27.63 9.40 -7.88
CA SER A 322 27.15 10.72 -7.44
C SER A 322 25.86 11.11 -8.14
N VAL A 323 25.08 11.96 -7.46
CA VAL A 323 23.92 12.66 -8.05
C VAL A 323 24.30 14.12 -8.18
N ASP A 324 24.38 14.59 -9.41
CA ASP A 324 25.12 15.82 -9.71
C ASP A 324 24.39 17.07 -9.22
N ASN A 325 23.15 17.27 -9.66
CA ASN A 325 22.45 18.53 -9.42
C ASN A 325 21.31 18.44 -8.38
N GLN A 326 21.18 17.32 -7.67
CA GLN A 326 20.15 17.13 -6.65
C GLN A 326 20.74 16.58 -5.33
N PRO A 327 20.32 17.13 -4.17
CA PRO A 327 20.61 16.51 -2.90
C PRO A 327 19.78 15.23 -2.72
N SER A 328 20.37 14.21 -2.12
CA SER A 328 19.78 12.87 -2.08
C SER A 328 19.82 12.25 -0.69
N LYS A 329 18.91 11.33 -0.43
CA LYS A 329 18.89 10.41 0.71
C LYS A 329 19.36 9.05 0.22
N VAL A 330 20.16 8.38 1.03
CA VAL A 330 20.76 7.09 0.66
C VAL A 330 20.42 6.07 1.73
N ARG A 331 19.94 4.92 1.29
CA ARG A 331 19.61 3.80 2.15
C ARG A 331 20.38 2.56 1.69
N GLY A 332 20.97 1.84 2.63
CA GLY A 332 21.76 0.65 2.33
C GLY A 332 22.25 -0.08 3.57
N ILE A 333 22.94 -1.19 3.36
CA ILE A 333 23.58 -1.97 4.42
C ILE A 333 24.90 -1.29 4.82
N MET A 334 25.16 -1.20 6.11
CA MET A 334 26.38 -0.60 6.67
C MET A 334 26.79 -1.34 7.96
N THR A 335 27.57 -2.40 7.78
CA THR A 335 28.11 -3.30 8.81
C THR A 335 29.20 -2.66 9.66
N SER A 336 29.87 -1.63 9.12
CA SER A 336 30.87 -0.82 9.83
C SER A 336 30.29 -0.05 11.03
N VAL A 337 28.97 0.23 11.01
CA VAL A 337 28.27 0.95 12.08
C VAL A 337 27.38 0.00 12.87
N GLY A 338 27.75 -0.22 14.13
CA GLY A 338 27.04 -1.11 15.05
C GLY A 338 25.54 -0.78 15.20
N PRO A 339 24.74 -1.77 15.66
CA PRO A 339 23.28 -1.65 15.75
C PRO A 339 22.88 -0.52 16.71
N PRO A 340 21.90 0.32 16.34
CA PRO A 340 21.38 1.33 17.27
C PRO A 340 20.70 0.65 18.45
N VAL A 341 20.91 1.19 19.64
CA VAL A 341 20.19 0.77 20.85
C VAL A 341 18.79 1.39 20.77
N ASN A 342 17.79 0.59 20.37
CA ASN A 342 16.35 0.93 20.35
C ASN A 342 15.87 1.91 19.25
N ALA A 343 15.99 1.55 17.97
CA ALA A 343 15.36 2.29 16.87
C ALA A 343 14.26 1.48 16.17
N GLN A 344 13.08 2.07 16.01
CA GLN A 344 12.01 1.60 15.10
C GLN A 344 12.29 2.15 13.70
N GLY A 345 13.26 1.55 12.99
CA GLY A 345 13.65 1.97 11.64
C GLY A 345 15.17 2.02 11.43
N PRO A 346 15.64 2.28 10.19
CA PRO A 346 17.06 2.43 9.91
C PRO A 346 17.61 3.66 10.64
N ALA A 347 18.69 3.48 11.40
CA ALA A 347 19.34 4.60 12.08
C ALA A 347 20.00 5.54 11.07
N LEU A 348 20.04 6.83 11.45
CA LEU A 348 20.70 7.87 10.68
C LEU A 348 22.22 7.73 10.78
N VAL A 349 22.92 7.95 9.66
CA VAL A 349 24.39 7.95 9.56
C VAL A 349 24.85 9.11 8.69
N ASN A 350 26.13 9.49 8.82
CA ASN A 350 26.75 10.55 8.02
C ASN A 350 25.91 11.84 8.03
N VAL A 351 25.35 12.20 9.21
CA VAL A 351 24.52 13.40 9.33
C VAL A 351 25.42 14.63 9.28
N ALA A 352 25.09 15.57 8.39
CA ALA A 352 25.86 16.80 8.25
C ALA A 352 25.91 17.57 9.58
N GLY A 353 27.11 17.85 10.07
CA GLY A 353 27.35 18.51 11.34
C GLY A 353 27.74 17.58 12.50
N ASP A 354 27.65 16.26 12.32
CA ASP A 354 28.20 15.31 13.29
C ASP A 354 29.73 15.30 13.22
N ASN A 355 30.40 15.34 14.37
CA ASN A 355 31.86 15.21 14.47
C ASN A 355 32.30 13.73 14.42
N LEU A 356 31.66 12.93 13.58
CA LEU A 356 31.96 11.50 13.39
C LEU A 356 32.62 11.29 12.02
N PRO A 357 33.54 10.32 11.89
CA PRO A 357 34.09 9.97 10.58
C PRO A 357 32.97 9.45 9.66
N ILE A 358 33.06 9.78 8.37
CA ILE A 358 32.13 9.27 7.36
C ILE A 358 32.30 7.75 7.27
N ALA A 359 31.21 7.03 7.44
CA ALA A 359 31.15 5.59 7.26
C ALA A 359 30.67 5.26 5.83
N SER A 360 31.26 4.22 5.23
CA SER A 360 30.84 3.69 3.93
C SER A 360 29.72 2.68 4.06
N PHE A 361 28.79 2.71 3.12
CA PHE A 361 27.81 1.65 2.90
C PHE A 361 28.51 0.43 2.30
N ASP A 362 28.19 -0.77 2.79
CA ASP A 362 28.59 -1.99 2.12
C ASP A 362 27.87 -2.13 0.78
N THR A 363 26.57 -1.81 0.74
CA THR A 363 25.80 -1.73 -0.51
C THR A 363 24.63 -0.77 -0.36
N VAL A 364 24.08 -0.34 -1.50
CA VAL A 364 23.05 0.70 -1.58
C VAL A 364 21.79 0.14 -2.23
N ASP A 365 20.70 0.12 -1.47
CA ASP A 365 19.42 -0.43 -1.93
C ASP A 365 18.60 0.59 -2.71
N LYS A 366 18.67 1.86 -2.29
CA LYS A 366 17.76 2.91 -2.73
C LYS A 366 18.36 4.29 -2.54
N ILE A 367 18.20 5.14 -3.54
CA ILE A 367 18.53 6.57 -3.48
C ILE A 367 17.28 7.37 -3.82
N GLN A 368 16.95 8.35 -2.98
CA GLN A 368 15.78 9.21 -3.17
C GLN A 368 16.18 10.69 -3.14
N PHE A 369 15.44 11.57 -3.81
CA PHE A 369 15.65 13.00 -3.68
C PHE A 369 15.37 13.46 -2.24
N ALA A 370 16.30 14.23 -1.66
CA ALA A 370 16.13 14.78 -0.32
C ALA A 370 15.11 15.93 -0.28
N LYS A 371 14.93 16.61 -1.41
CA LYS A 371 13.98 17.71 -1.58
C LYS A 371 12.81 17.30 -2.46
N ARG A 372 11.67 17.95 -2.26
CA ARG A 372 10.52 17.82 -3.16
C ARG A 372 10.81 18.51 -4.48
N LEU A 373 10.71 17.77 -5.59
CA LEU A 373 10.84 18.29 -6.95
C LEU A 373 9.46 18.56 -7.56
N GLN A 374 9.40 19.39 -8.59
CA GLN A 374 8.21 19.62 -9.41
C GLN A 374 8.44 19.08 -10.81
N ALA A 375 7.46 18.39 -11.38
CA ALA A 375 7.56 17.87 -12.73
C ALA A 375 7.30 18.97 -13.78
N PRO A 376 8.02 18.96 -14.92
CA PRO A 376 9.15 18.08 -15.23
C PRO A 376 10.42 18.50 -14.46
N TYR A 377 11.28 17.53 -14.16
CA TYR A 377 12.58 17.78 -13.53
C TYR A 377 13.68 16.99 -14.22
N THR A 378 14.92 17.42 -14.01
CA THR A 378 16.09 16.78 -14.61
C THR A 378 17.17 16.56 -13.56
N TYR A 379 17.81 15.41 -13.64
CA TYR A 379 18.99 15.11 -12.86
C TYR A 379 19.99 14.30 -13.67
N THR A 380 21.26 14.44 -13.31
CA THR A 380 22.36 13.70 -13.91
C THR A 380 22.99 12.84 -12.82
N VAL A 381 23.31 11.61 -13.17
CA VAL A 381 24.06 10.68 -12.32
C VAL A 381 25.39 10.37 -12.98
N THR A 382 26.42 10.30 -12.14
CA THR A 382 27.66 9.60 -12.48
C THR A 382 27.53 8.19 -11.93
N GLU A 383 27.66 7.19 -12.79
CA GLU A 383 27.40 5.79 -12.45
C GLU A 383 28.53 4.87 -12.90
N ALA A 384 28.76 3.80 -12.14
CA ALA A 384 29.69 2.73 -12.46
C ALA A 384 28.92 1.54 -13.03
N VAL A 385 29.31 1.11 -14.23
CA VAL A 385 28.86 -0.16 -14.80
C VAL A 385 30.01 -1.16 -14.73
N PRO A 386 29.79 -2.38 -14.19
CA PRO A 386 30.83 -3.40 -14.19
C PRO A 386 31.30 -3.72 -15.61
N ASN A 387 32.61 -3.66 -15.83
CA ASN A 387 33.27 -4.13 -17.04
C ASN A 387 33.94 -5.47 -16.72
N VAL A 388 33.16 -6.54 -16.78
CA VAL A 388 33.58 -7.91 -16.41
C VAL A 388 33.34 -8.84 -17.60
N ASP A 389 34.30 -9.71 -17.87
CA ASP A 389 34.15 -10.74 -18.90
C ASP A 389 33.54 -12.04 -18.32
N LEU A 390 33.22 -12.96 -19.22
CA LEU A 390 32.64 -14.25 -18.85
C LEU A 390 33.59 -15.08 -17.95
N GLN A 391 34.90 -15.00 -18.19
CA GLN A 391 35.88 -15.79 -17.47
C GLN A 391 36.01 -15.31 -16.02
N ASP A 392 35.99 -13.99 -15.80
CA ASP A 392 35.93 -13.37 -14.48
C ASP A 392 34.70 -13.85 -13.69
N LEU A 393 33.53 -13.90 -14.34
CA LEU A 393 32.29 -14.33 -13.70
C LEU A 393 32.30 -15.83 -13.33
N GLN A 394 32.87 -16.68 -14.19
CA GLN A 394 33.02 -18.11 -13.89
C GLN A 394 34.10 -18.39 -12.83
N ALA A 395 35.14 -17.56 -12.76
CA ALA A 395 36.19 -17.67 -11.75
C ALA A 395 35.76 -17.12 -10.37
N ALA A 396 34.63 -16.42 -10.28
CA ALA A 396 34.12 -15.88 -9.03
C ALA A 396 33.82 -17.02 -8.02
N GLY A 397 34.45 -16.93 -6.84
CA GLY A 397 34.25 -17.88 -5.76
C GLY A 397 32.97 -17.61 -4.95
N THR A 398 32.83 -18.34 -3.85
CA THR A 398 31.72 -18.23 -2.90
C THR A 398 32.13 -17.62 -1.56
N ASP A 399 33.32 -17.01 -1.48
CA ASP A 399 33.80 -16.27 -0.32
C ASP A 399 33.18 -14.87 -0.31
N TYR A 400 31.91 -14.83 0.07
CA TYR A 400 31.10 -13.62 0.03
C TYR A 400 31.27 -12.79 1.31
N PRO A 401 31.39 -11.45 1.20
CA PRO A 401 31.35 -10.57 2.36
C PRO A 401 30.04 -10.71 3.15
N ALA A 402 30.09 -10.46 4.46
CA ALA A 402 28.95 -10.68 5.36
C ALA A 402 27.69 -9.89 4.99
N TRP A 403 27.84 -8.74 4.32
CA TRP A 403 26.68 -7.94 3.88
C TRP A 403 25.82 -8.67 2.83
N LEU A 404 26.35 -9.71 2.17
CA LEU A 404 25.60 -10.54 1.22
C LEU A 404 24.71 -11.60 1.89
N ASP A 405 24.86 -11.85 3.19
CA ASP A 405 24.07 -12.86 3.93
C ASP A 405 22.55 -12.75 3.73
N PRO A 406 21.92 -11.54 3.74
CA PRO A 406 20.49 -11.41 3.53
C PRO A 406 20.02 -11.85 2.14
N TYR A 407 20.90 -11.82 1.13
CA TYR A 407 20.58 -12.17 -0.25
C TYR A 407 20.79 -13.67 -0.53
N ARG A 408 21.42 -14.40 0.39
CA ARG A 408 21.67 -15.85 0.29
C ARG A 408 20.67 -16.69 1.09
N ALA A 409 19.86 -16.05 1.92
CA ALA A 409 18.83 -16.70 2.71
C ALA A 409 17.45 -16.40 2.13
N LEU A 410 16.63 -17.45 1.92
CA LEU A 410 15.29 -17.28 1.34
C LEU A 410 14.37 -16.41 2.21
N TYR A 411 14.42 -16.58 3.54
CA TYR A 411 13.59 -15.84 4.48
C TYR A 411 14.44 -15.06 5.47
N HIS A 412 14.46 -13.74 5.30
CA HIS A 412 15.18 -12.87 6.21
C HIS A 412 14.60 -12.98 7.64
N ASN A 413 15.44 -13.38 8.60
CA ASN A 413 15.06 -13.62 10.01
C ASN A 413 13.87 -14.58 10.20
N GLY A 414 13.66 -15.52 9.28
CA GLY A 414 12.55 -16.48 9.36
C GLY A 414 11.17 -15.82 9.22
N ARG A 415 11.09 -14.60 8.68
CA ARG A 415 9.82 -13.94 8.38
C ARG A 415 9.16 -14.64 7.20
N VAL A 416 8.15 -15.44 7.48
CA VAL A 416 7.32 -16.14 6.48
C VAL A 416 5.86 -15.70 6.68
N ALA A 417 5.20 -15.34 5.60
CA ALA A 417 3.78 -15.01 5.62
C ALA A 417 2.92 -16.25 5.89
N GLN A 418 1.69 -16.04 6.38
CA GLN A 418 0.76 -17.14 6.65
C GLN A 418 0.34 -17.81 5.32
N GLY A 419 0.69 -19.09 5.18
CA GLY A 419 0.47 -19.91 3.98
C GLY A 419 1.72 -20.73 3.66
N THR A 420 1.56 -22.02 3.39
CA THR A 420 2.66 -22.92 3.04
C THR A 420 2.97 -22.77 1.56
N GLY A 421 4.20 -22.35 1.23
CA GLY A 421 4.76 -22.50 -0.10
C GLY A 421 5.51 -23.82 -0.25
N GLU A 422 5.62 -24.32 -1.47
CA GLU A 422 6.35 -25.55 -1.80
C GLU A 422 7.87 -25.30 -1.97
N ASP A 423 8.51 -24.66 -0.98
CA ASP A 423 9.92 -24.24 -1.07
C ASP A 423 10.88 -25.41 -1.32
N SER A 424 10.63 -26.56 -0.70
CA SER A 424 11.43 -27.77 -0.95
C SER A 424 11.33 -28.23 -2.40
N GLN A 425 10.13 -28.16 -2.98
CA GLN A 425 9.90 -28.54 -4.37
C GLN A 425 10.57 -27.57 -5.35
N ILE A 426 10.57 -26.26 -5.05
CA ILE A 426 11.31 -25.29 -5.84
C ILE A 426 12.82 -25.55 -5.74
N GLY A 427 13.33 -25.84 -4.54
CA GLY A 427 14.74 -26.19 -4.34
C GLY A 427 15.17 -27.46 -5.09
N GLU A 428 14.35 -28.50 -5.07
CA GLU A 428 14.56 -29.72 -5.86
C GLU A 428 14.54 -29.44 -7.37
N LEU A 429 13.60 -28.60 -7.83
CA LEU A 429 13.54 -28.17 -9.21
C LEU A 429 14.82 -27.42 -9.61
N ALA A 430 15.27 -26.45 -8.81
CA ALA A 430 16.50 -25.70 -9.04
C ALA A 430 17.73 -26.62 -9.15
N GLN A 431 17.88 -27.55 -8.20
CA GLN A 431 18.95 -28.56 -8.23
C GLN A 431 18.88 -29.45 -9.47
N SER A 432 17.69 -29.84 -9.91
CA SER A 432 17.51 -30.65 -11.12
C SER A 432 17.94 -29.90 -12.39
N ILE A 433 17.65 -28.59 -12.48
CA ILE A 433 18.02 -27.73 -13.61
C ILE A 433 19.55 -27.58 -13.66
N VAL A 434 20.15 -27.25 -12.52
CA VAL A 434 21.61 -27.11 -12.38
C VAL A 434 22.32 -28.42 -12.72
N GLY A 435 21.83 -29.55 -12.21
CA GLY A 435 22.39 -30.87 -12.46
C GLY A 435 22.30 -31.29 -13.93
N ALA A 436 21.15 -31.04 -14.58
CA ALA A 436 20.96 -31.34 -16.00
C ALA A 436 21.88 -30.49 -16.90
N ALA A 437 22.13 -29.23 -16.54
CA ALA A 437 23.05 -28.35 -17.23
C ALA A 437 24.54 -28.65 -16.92
N ARG A 438 24.82 -29.50 -15.93
CA ARG A 438 26.18 -29.73 -15.39
C ARG A 438 26.88 -28.43 -14.96
N ALA A 439 26.10 -27.49 -14.44
CA ALA A 439 26.61 -26.19 -13.99
C ALA A 439 27.43 -26.35 -12.70
N THR A 440 28.64 -25.78 -12.68
CA THR A 440 29.60 -25.97 -11.56
C THR A 440 29.91 -24.68 -10.81
N THR A 441 29.90 -23.54 -11.50
CA THR A 441 30.15 -22.22 -10.89
C THR A 441 28.82 -21.54 -10.53
N PRO A 442 28.78 -20.62 -9.55
CA PRO A 442 27.56 -19.85 -9.25
C PRO A 442 26.99 -19.13 -10.48
N TYR A 443 27.87 -18.63 -11.35
CA TYR A 443 27.49 -18.05 -12.64
C TYR A 443 26.76 -19.05 -13.54
N ASP A 444 27.35 -20.24 -13.75
CA ASP A 444 26.74 -21.27 -14.61
C ASP A 444 25.39 -21.74 -14.05
N GLN A 445 25.26 -21.80 -12.71
CA GLN A 445 24.01 -22.18 -12.05
C GLN A 445 22.90 -21.15 -12.32
N ALA A 446 23.20 -19.86 -12.13
CA ALA A 446 22.27 -18.78 -12.43
C ALA A 446 21.88 -18.76 -13.92
N LYS A 447 22.85 -18.95 -14.82
CA LYS A 447 22.59 -19.03 -16.28
C LYS A 447 21.77 -20.24 -16.67
N ALA A 448 21.93 -21.38 -15.98
CA ALA A 448 21.12 -22.58 -16.23
C ALA A 448 19.65 -22.35 -15.87
N ILE A 449 19.40 -21.74 -14.70
CA ILE A 449 18.04 -21.38 -14.25
C ILE A 449 17.42 -20.34 -15.20
N GLU A 450 18.16 -19.29 -15.57
CA GLU A 450 17.68 -18.29 -16.53
C GLU A 450 17.31 -18.94 -17.87
N SER A 451 18.20 -19.77 -18.42
CA SER A 451 17.99 -20.46 -19.70
C SER A 451 16.78 -21.38 -19.65
N TRP A 452 16.55 -22.05 -18.51
CA TRP A 452 15.37 -22.87 -18.29
C TRP A 452 14.09 -22.03 -18.27
N LEU A 453 14.07 -20.89 -17.57
CA LEU A 453 12.89 -20.00 -17.49
C LEU A 453 12.52 -19.38 -18.83
N ILE A 454 13.52 -19.02 -19.66
CA ILE A 454 13.28 -18.35 -20.96
C ILE A 454 13.15 -19.33 -22.14
N GLU A 455 13.21 -20.64 -21.88
CA GLU A 455 13.09 -21.65 -22.93
C GLU A 455 11.74 -21.53 -23.64
N LYS A 456 11.81 -21.45 -24.98
CA LYS A 456 10.64 -21.21 -25.83
C LYS A 456 9.59 -22.30 -25.62
N GLY A 457 8.38 -21.87 -25.22
CA GLY A 457 7.23 -22.75 -25.02
C GLY A 457 7.09 -23.31 -23.59
N ARG A 458 8.06 -23.09 -22.70
CA ARG A 458 7.97 -23.51 -21.30
C ARG A 458 7.08 -22.57 -20.48
N PHE A 459 7.28 -21.26 -20.62
CA PHE A 459 6.51 -20.22 -19.97
C PHE A 459 5.95 -19.22 -20.99
N THR A 460 4.85 -18.56 -20.63
CA THR A 460 4.21 -17.50 -21.43
C THR A 460 4.23 -16.18 -20.67
N TYR A 461 4.77 -15.13 -21.30
CA TYR A 461 4.71 -13.78 -20.76
C TYR A 461 3.32 -13.16 -20.97
N THR A 462 2.65 -12.71 -19.90
CA THR A 462 1.33 -12.06 -19.94
C THR A 462 1.16 -11.08 -18.79
N LEU A 463 0.54 -9.92 -19.06
CA LEU A 463 0.19 -8.92 -18.03
C LEU A 463 -1.03 -9.33 -17.19
N LYS A 464 -1.72 -10.41 -17.57
CA LYS A 464 -2.88 -10.96 -16.86
C LYS A 464 -2.64 -12.43 -16.55
N PRO A 465 -1.68 -12.75 -15.68
CA PRO A 465 -1.47 -14.12 -15.24
C PRO A 465 -2.71 -14.63 -14.50
N PRO A 466 -3.05 -15.93 -14.63
CA PRO A 466 -4.15 -16.51 -13.85
C PRO A 466 -3.83 -16.46 -12.34
N THR A 467 -4.85 -16.15 -11.54
CA THR A 467 -4.74 -16.14 -10.08
C THR A 467 -4.65 -17.56 -9.55
N ALA A 468 -3.76 -17.79 -8.59
CA ALA A 468 -3.63 -19.09 -7.93
C ALA A 468 -4.93 -19.47 -7.18
N PRO A 469 -5.29 -20.77 -7.15
CA PRO A 469 -6.37 -21.27 -6.31
C PRO A 469 -6.14 -20.96 -4.83
N ALA A 470 -7.22 -20.93 -4.06
CA ALA A 470 -7.13 -20.70 -2.61
C ALA A 470 -6.22 -21.74 -1.94
N GLY A 471 -5.25 -21.27 -1.15
CA GLY A 471 -4.30 -22.12 -0.44
C GLY A 471 -3.04 -22.46 -1.24
N VAL A 472 -2.95 -22.06 -2.51
CA VAL A 472 -1.75 -22.24 -3.34
C VAL A 472 -1.02 -20.90 -3.45
N ARG A 473 0.28 -20.90 -3.19
CA ARG A 473 1.12 -19.70 -3.36
C ARG A 473 1.22 -19.36 -4.85
N GLN A 474 1.14 -18.08 -5.16
CA GLN A 474 1.17 -17.62 -6.54
C GLN A 474 2.46 -18.00 -7.29
N LEU A 475 3.61 -18.02 -6.59
CA LEU A 475 4.88 -18.46 -7.13
C LEU A 475 4.85 -19.95 -7.54
N ASP A 476 4.29 -20.81 -6.68
CA ASP A 476 4.20 -22.25 -6.93
C ASP A 476 3.29 -22.52 -8.13
N TYR A 477 2.12 -21.85 -8.15
CA TYR A 477 1.18 -21.92 -9.27
C TYR A 477 1.75 -21.40 -10.59
N PHE A 478 2.67 -20.42 -10.55
CA PHE A 478 3.39 -19.97 -11.74
C PHE A 478 4.35 -21.05 -12.25
N LEU A 479 5.15 -21.64 -11.36
CA LEU A 479 6.19 -22.61 -11.72
C LEU A 479 5.63 -23.96 -12.20
N PHE A 480 4.63 -24.48 -11.49
CA PHE A 480 4.20 -25.87 -11.65
C PHE A 480 2.92 -26.04 -12.49
N ASP A 481 2.03 -25.05 -12.49
CA ASP A 481 0.70 -25.18 -13.12
C ASP A 481 0.49 -24.21 -14.29
N SER A 482 0.32 -22.91 -14.00
CA SER A 482 -0.14 -21.92 -14.97
C SER A 482 0.90 -21.58 -16.03
N LYS A 483 2.18 -21.57 -15.65
CA LYS A 483 3.34 -21.20 -16.50
C LYS A 483 3.13 -19.88 -17.26
N LYS A 484 2.36 -18.97 -16.67
CA LYS A 484 1.92 -17.70 -17.25
C LYS A 484 2.19 -16.60 -16.24
N GLY A 485 3.05 -15.65 -16.59
CA GLY A 485 3.52 -14.62 -15.66
C GLY A 485 4.01 -13.37 -16.38
N LEU A 486 4.34 -12.34 -15.61
CA LEU A 486 5.05 -11.15 -16.09
C LEU A 486 6.40 -11.00 -15.37
N CYS A 487 7.12 -9.90 -15.61
CA CYS A 487 8.50 -9.72 -15.13
C CYS A 487 8.70 -10.09 -13.65
N GLN A 488 7.80 -9.70 -12.75
CA GLN A 488 7.88 -10.03 -11.32
C GLN A 488 7.77 -11.53 -11.01
N ASP A 489 7.01 -12.30 -11.80
CA ASP A 489 6.87 -13.75 -11.61
C ASP A 489 8.16 -14.46 -12.01
N PHE A 490 8.71 -14.10 -13.18
CA PHE A 490 9.97 -14.64 -13.67
C PHE A 490 11.15 -14.23 -12.77
N SER A 491 11.24 -12.96 -12.36
CA SER A 491 12.31 -12.49 -11.49
C SER A 491 12.23 -13.12 -10.10
N THR A 492 11.02 -13.29 -9.55
CA THR A 492 10.84 -13.96 -8.25
C THR A 492 11.22 -15.42 -8.33
N ALA A 493 10.75 -16.15 -9.36
CA ALA A 493 11.12 -17.54 -9.57
C ALA A 493 12.64 -17.72 -9.66
N MET A 494 13.32 -16.87 -10.44
CA MET A 494 14.77 -16.93 -10.59
C MET A 494 15.53 -16.59 -9.29
N ASN A 495 15.03 -15.67 -8.45
CA ASN A 495 15.69 -15.32 -7.19
C ASN A 495 15.46 -16.35 -6.08
N VAL A 496 14.34 -17.08 -6.12
CA VAL A 496 14.02 -18.12 -5.12
C VAL A 496 14.73 -19.44 -5.43
N MET A 497 14.92 -19.76 -6.71
CA MET A 497 15.72 -20.91 -7.18
C MET A 497 17.22 -20.65 -7.01
#